data_AF-A0A377W7U9-F1
#
_entry.id   AF-A0A377W7U9-F1
#
_cell.length_a   1.000
_cell.length_b   1.000
_cell.length_c   1.000
_cell.angle_alpha   90.00
_cell.angle_beta   90.00
_cell.angle_gamma   90.00
#
_symmetry.space_group_name_H-M   'P 1'
#
loop_
_entity.id
_entity.type
_entity.pdbx_description
1 polymer ?
#
loop_
_entity_poly.entity_id
_entity_poly.type
_entity_poly.pdbx_seq_one_letter_code
_entity_poly.pdbx_strand_id
1 'polypeptide(L)' 'MMTPIWLGTSWKMNKPLSQAMAWCETAGSADAGGLSPRYSALRHSPLHRDPTRQPFLQTHQLPLLTGAQNMHEADQGA' A
#
# COMPACT_ATOMS: atom_id res chain seq x y z
N MET A 1 5.63 -25.49 8.49
CA MET A 1 4.80 -24.37 7.99
C MET A 1 5.73 -23.40 7.26
N MET A 2 5.36 -22.89 6.09
CA MET A 2 6.17 -21.87 5.39
C MET A 2 5.92 -20.50 6.02
N THR A 3 6.99 -19.78 6.36
CA THR A 3 6.89 -18.40 6.85
C THR A 3 6.71 -17.46 5.65
N PRO A 4 5.65 -16.64 5.61
CA PRO A 4 5.47 -15.67 4.54
C PRO A 4 6.56 -14.60 4.58
N ILE A 5 7.04 -14.20 3.40
CA ILE A 5 7.98 -13.10 3.23
C ILE A 5 7.17 -11.81 3.07
N TRP A 6 7.38 -10.87 3.98
CA TRP A 6 6.72 -9.56 3.94
C TRP A 6 7.58 -8.55 3.20
N LEU A 7 7.06 -7.98 2.12
CA LEU A 7 7.73 -6.91 1.38
C LEU A 7 7.03 -5.58 1.64
N GLY A 8 7.70 -4.72 2.42
CA GLY A 8 7.28 -3.36 2.74
C GLY A 8 7.94 -2.32 1.83
N THR A 9 7.17 -1.41 1.23
CA THR A 9 7.74 -0.20 0.58
C THR A 9 7.41 1.05 1.37
N SER A 10 8.43 1.88 1.66
CA SER A 10 8.26 3.20 2.28
C SER A 10 8.51 4.29 1.25
N TRP A 11 7.49 5.11 1.02
CA TRP A 11 7.52 6.17 0.01
C TRP A 11 8.16 7.47 0.52
N LYS A 12 8.38 7.60 1.84
CA LYS A 12 8.75 8.85 2.53
C LYS A 12 7.88 10.01 2.05
N MET A 13 8.43 11.22 1.92
CA MET A 13 7.74 12.41 1.42
C MET A 13 8.19 12.74 -0.02
N ASN A 14 8.01 11.80 -0.96
CA ASN A 14 8.66 11.91 -2.28
C ASN A 14 7.72 12.14 -3.48
N LYS A 15 6.42 11.86 -3.38
CA LYS A 15 5.54 11.80 -4.57
C LYS A 15 4.19 12.49 -4.35
N PRO A 16 3.70 13.24 -5.35
CA PRO A 16 2.34 13.77 -5.34
C PRO A 16 1.30 12.65 -5.55
N LEU A 17 0.03 12.98 -5.34
CA LEU A 17 -1.10 12.06 -5.48
C LEU A 17 -1.17 11.41 -6.87
N SER A 18 -1.01 12.19 -7.94
CA SER A 18 -1.09 11.69 -9.33
C SER A 18 -0.10 10.56 -9.60
N GLN A 19 1.14 10.69 -9.14
CA GLN A 19 2.16 9.64 -9.28
C GLN A 19 1.83 8.39 -8.47
N ALA A 20 1.10 8.54 -7.37
CA ALA A 20 0.70 7.41 -6.57
C ALA A 20 -0.48 6.64 -7.17
N MET A 21 -1.41 7.33 -7.83
CA MET A 21 -2.48 6.68 -8.60
C MET A 21 -1.90 5.91 -9.80
N ALA A 22 -1.01 6.55 -10.58
CA ALA A 22 -0.32 5.90 -11.69
C ALA A 22 0.46 4.64 -11.24
N TRP A 23 1.06 4.67 -10.05
CA TRP A 23 1.68 3.48 -9.48
C TRP A 23 0.65 2.38 -9.19
N CYS A 24 -0.52 2.72 -8.63
CA CYS A 24 -1.55 1.73 -8.30
C CYS A 24 -2.06 1.02 -9.56
N GLU A 25 -2.25 1.77 -10.65
CA GLU A 25 -2.59 1.24 -11.97
C GLU A 25 -1.50 0.30 -12.51
N THR A 26 -0.24 0.71 -12.39
CA THR A 26 0.92 -0.10 -12.82
C THR A 26 1.01 -1.40 -12.02
N ALA A 27 0.82 -1.32 -10.71
CA ALA A 27 0.87 -2.48 -9.83
C ALA A 27 -0.29 -3.44 -10.07
N GLY A 28 -1.50 -2.93 -10.32
CA GLY A 28 -2.63 -3.77 -10.69
C GLY A 28 -2.42 -4.47 -12.03
N SER A 29 -1.81 -3.79 -13.01
CA SER A 29 -1.44 -4.40 -14.28
C SER A 29 -0.35 -5.47 -14.12
N ALA A 30 0.62 -5.26 -13.23
CA ALA A 30 1.72 -6.20 -12.98
C ALA A 30 1.27 -7.46 -12.23
N ASP A 31 0.22 -7.37 -11.41
CA ASP A 31 -0.36 -8.50 -10.68
C ASP A 31 -1.18 -9.46 -11.58
N ALA A 32 -1.38 -9.14 -12.87
CA ALA A 32 -2.02 -10.05 -13.82
C ALA A 32 -1.30 -11.41 -13.96
N GLY A 33 -0.02 -11.50 -13.57
CA GLY A 33 0.74 -12.75 -13.47
C GLY A 33 0.69 -13.45 -12.11
N GLY A 34 0.04 -12.83 -11.11
CA GLY A 34 -0.09 -13.29 -9.73
C GLY A 34 1.18 -13.12 -8.89
N LEU A 35 1.03 -12.64 -7.65
CA LEU A 35 2.08 -12.74 -6.63
C LEU A 35 2.27 -14.20 -6.20
N SER A 36 3.53 -14.63 -6.06
CA SER A 36 3.85 -15.95 -5.51
C SER A 36 3.25 -16.09 -4.10
N PRO A 37 2.67 -17.25 -3.72
CA PRO A 37 2.13 -17.49 -2.38
C PRO A 37 3.14 -17.33 -1.23
N ARG A 38 4.44 -17.23 -1.55
CA ARG A 38 5.52 -16.98 -0.59
C ARG A 38 5.60 -15.52 -0.16
N TYR A 39 5.08 -14.59 -0.96
CA TYR A 39 5.17 -13.16 -0.71
C TYR A 39 3.83 -12.61 -0.25
N SER A 40 3.85 -11.90 0.88
CA SER A 40 2.74 -11.05 1.32
C SER A 40 3.18 -9.60 1.16
N ALA A 41 2.55 -8.88 0.24
CA ALA A 41 2.94 -7.50 -0.08
C ALA A 41 2.26 -6.51 0.86
N LEU A 42 3.06 -5.66 1.53
CA LEU A 42 2.59 -4.63 2.45
C LEU A 42 3.08 -3.26 1.96
N ARG A 43 2.21 -2.25 1.89
CA ARG A 43 2.59 -0.92 1.39
C ARG A 43 2.43 0.14 2.45
N HIS A 44 3.49 0.89 2.71
CA HIS A 44 3.43 2.09 3.54
C HIS A 44 3.33 3.33 2.64
N SER A 45 2.17 3.97 2.66
CA SER A 45 1.91 5.26 2.03
C SER A 45 2.72 6.36 2.76
N PRO A 46 3.13 7.46 2.09
CA PRO A 46 3.45 8.71 2.79
C PRO A 46 2.32 9.06 3.74
N LEU A 47 2.66 9.69 4.87
CA LEU A 47 1.86 10.04 6.05
C LEU A 47 0.39 10.47 5.89
N HIS A 48 -0.13 10.64 4.68
CA HIS A 48 -1.56 10.67 4.44
C HIS A 48 -2.05 9.26 4.20
N ARG A 49 -2.82 8.73 5.15
CA ARG A 49 -3.89 7.78 4.86
C ARG A 49 -4.77 8.45 3.82
N ASP A 50 -4.42 8.27 2.55
CA ASP A 50 -5.09 8.94 1.45
C ASP A 50 -6.34 8.11 1.12
N PRO A 51 -7.54 8.60 1.49
CA PRO A 51 -8.77 7.85 1.30
C PRO A 51 -9.08 7.63 -0.19
N THR A 52 -8.38 8.28 -1.12
CA THR A 52 -8.59 8.08 -2.56
C THR A 52 -7.98 6.78 -3.11
N ARG A 53 -6.97 6.22 -2.44
CA ARG A 53 -6.27 5.00 -2.91
C ARG A 53 -6.89 3.71 -2.42
N GLN A 54 -7.49 3.73 -1.22
CA GLN A 54 -8.12 2.54 -0.65
C GLN A 54 -9.27 2.01 -1.53
N PRO A 55 -10.17 2.86 -2.07
CA PRO A 55 -11.20 2.43 -3.00
C PRO A 55 -10.63 1.76 -4.25
N PHE A 56 -9.52 2.27 -4.81
CA PHE A 56 -8.90 1.67 -5.99
C PHE A 56 -8.38 0.26 -5.70
N LEU A 57 -7.60 0.08 -4.62
CA LEU A 57 -7.06 -1.23 -4.24
C LEU A 57 -8.17 -2.24 -3.94
N GLN A 58 -9.25 -1.80 -3.28
CA GLN A 58 -10.41 -2.62 -2.97
C GLN A 58 -11.20 -3.00 -4.23
N THR A 59 -11.48 -2.03 -5.10
CA THR A 59 -12.22 -2.24 -6.36
C THR A 59 -11.49 -3.23 -7.26
N HIS A 60 -10.17 -3.13 -7.33
CA HIS A 60 -9.33 -4.00 -8.16
C HIS A 60 -8.85 -5.27 -7.44
N GLN A 61 -9.32 -5.52 -6.19
CA GLN A 61 -8.99 -6.70 -5.39
C GLN A 61 -7.48 -7.00 -5.31
N LEU A 62 -6.66 -5.95 -5.28
CA LEU A 62 -5.21 -6.11 -5.33
C LEU A 62 -4.71 -6.73 -4.02
N PRO A 63 -3.78 -7.72 -4.06
CA PRO A 63 -3.20 -8.39 -2.90
C PRO A 63 -2.17 -7.49 -2.18
N LEU A 64 -2.49 -6.20 -2.02
CA LEU A 64 -1.64 -5.16 -1.45
C LEU A 64 -2.29 -4.60 -0.18
N LEU A 65 -1.55 -4.60 0.92
CA LEU A 65 -1.98 -3.92 2.14
C LEU A 65 -1.54 -2.45 2.14
N THR A 66 -2.24 -1.59 2.89
CA THR A 66 -1.85 -0.19 3.08
C THR A 66 -1.55 0.14 4.54
N GLY A 67 -0.63 1.07 4.76
CA GLY A 67 -0.26 1.57 6.08
C GLY A 67 0.20 3.03 6.03
N ALA A 68 0.19 3.68 7.19
CA ALA A 68 0.81 4.98 7.39
C ALA A 68 2.31 4.83 7.72
N GLN A 69 3.08 5.91 7.54
CA GLN A 69 4.49 5.96 7.94
C GLN A 69 4.69 6.42 9.39
N ASN A 70 3.68 7.08 9.96
CA ASN A 70 3.69 7.50 11.35
C ASN A 70 2.25 7.54 11.87
N MET A 71 2.10 7.44 13.18
CA MET A 71 0.84 7.54 13.92
C MET A 71 1.13 8.27 15.22
N HIS A 72 0.20 9.11 15.66
CA HIS A 72 0.32 9.73 16.97
C HIS A 72 0.21 8.66 18.06
N GLU A 73 0.89 8.87 19.19
CA GLU A 73 0.88 7.92 20.32
C GLU A 73 -0.47 7.89 21.06
N ALA A 74 -1.21 9.00 21.03
CA ALA A 74 -2.54 9.08 21.59
C ALA A 74 -3.61 8.83 20.52
N ASP A 75 -4.69 8.17 20.91
CA ASP A 75 -5.81 7.86 20.02
C ASP A 75 -6.60 9.11 19.58
N GLN A 76 -6.68 10.12 20.46
CA GLN A 76 -7.37 11.40 20.26
C GLN A 76 -6.67 12.50 21.07
N GLY A 77 -6.85 13.77 20.70
CA GLY A 77 -6.30 14.93 21.41
C GLY A 77 -7.17 16.17 21.30
N ALA A 78 -6.84 17.21 22.07
CA ALA A 78 -7.46 18.53 22.03
C ALA A 78 -6.98 19.35 20.82
#